data_AF-A0A960GI57-F1
#
_entry.id   AF-A0A960GI57-F1
#
_cell.length_a   1.000
_cell.length_b   1.000
_cell.length_c   1.000
_cell.angle_alpha   90.00
_cell.angle_beta   90.00
_cell.angle_gamma   90.00
#
_symmetry.space_group_name_H-M   'P 1'
#
loop_
_entity.id
_entity.type
_entity.pdbx_description
1 polymer ?
#
loop_
_entity_poly.entity_id
_entity_poly.type
_entity_poly.pdbx_seq_one_letter_code
_entity_poly.pdbx_strand_id
1 'polypeptide(L)'
;MKHPKIYAYTTGQYKKQKWSGGRDGVGLVKVGYTELGDAEARVKQAQGVKAPGGPDYSILLVESAITEDGQAFSDHAVHKALQKAGVTRLDGEWFEATKDEVLAAVQAVRAGVEVAPPRSQNFGMRPEQRRAVKQTAKYFDSHADADHPPQFLWNAKMRFGKTFTAYQLAKKMGWTRVLVLTYKPAVEKAWRDDLLLHKDFEGWRFKGKTDPEPDADEAAPLVWFASFQDVLGTDEDGNIKAKNEVLHII
;
A
#
# COMPACT_ATOMS: atom_id res chain seq x y z
N MET A 1 -20.95 21.86 19.21
CA MET A 1 -20.65 20.96 18.07
C MET A 1 -19.54 20.01 18.48
N LYS A 2 -19.65 18.72 18.17
CA LYS A 2 -18.54 17.76 18.37
C LYS A 2 -17.49 18.07 17.31
N HIS A 3 -16.26 18.35 17.74
CA HIS A 3 -15.14 18.58 16.82
C HIS A 3 -14.18 17.39 17.00
N PRO A 4 -14.38 16.29 16.26
CA PRO A 4 -13.57 15.11 16.41
C PRO A 4 -12.14 15.43 16.00
N LYS A 5 -11.18 15.01 16.83
CA LYS A 5 -9.75 15.29 16.64
C LYS A 5 -8.92 14.03 16.87
N ILE A 6 -7.87 13.90 16.06
CA ILE A 6 -6.75 12.99 16.33
C ILE A 6 -5.70 13.79 17.09
N TYR A 7 -5.16 13.19 18.15
CA TYR A 7 -4.03 13.77 18.87
C TYR A 7 -2.90 12.75 18.98
N ALA A 8 -1.67 13.27 19.00
CA ALA A 8 -0.48 12.47 19.19
C ALA A 8 0.39 13.10 20.28
N TYR A 9 0.88 12.28 21.20
CA TYR A 9 1.76 12.75 22.27
C TYR A 9 2.82 11.71 22.62
N THR A 10 3.88 12.16 23.27
CA THR A 10 4.92 11.32 23.86
C THR A 10 5.09 11.67 25.34
N THR A 11 5.69 10.78 26.13
CA THR A 11 6.04 11.04 27.54
C THR A 11 7.56 11.08 27.71
N GLY A 12 8.05 11.72 28.76
CA GLY A 12 9.50 11.89 28.98
C GLY A 12 10.26 10.55 28.98
N GLN A 13 9.68 9.51 29.57
CA GLN A 13 10.22 8.14 29.55
C GLN A 13 10.41 7.56 28.13
N TYR A 14 9.54 7.91 27.18
CA TYR A 14 9.54 7.34 25.83
C TYR A 14 10.24 8.20 24.80
N LYS A 15 10.49 9.48 25.09
CA LYS A 15 11.05 10.46 24.14
C LYS A 15 12.41 10.05 23.55
N LYS A 16 13.22 9.29 24.29
CA LYS A 16 14.56 8.83 23.88
C LYS A 16 14.66 7.32 23.70
N GLN A 17 13.54 6.60 23.78
CA GLN A 17 13.55 5.15 23.63
C GLN A 17 13.96 4.78 22.20
N LYS A 18 15.02 3.99 22.05
CA LYS A 18 15.41 3.45 20.74
C LYS A 18 14.33 2.49 20.23
N TRP A 19 14.05 2.58 18.94
CA TRP A 19 13.15 1.65 18.27
C TRP A 19 13.75 0.26 18.27
N SER A 20 12.87 -0.71 18.45
CA SER A 20 13.14 -2.15 18.50
C SER A 20 12.61 -2.87 17.27
N GLY A 21 11.75 -2.23 16.47
CA GLY A 21 11.34 -2.72 15.16
C GLY A 21 12.47 -2.64 14.13
N GLY A 22 12.19 -3.09 12.91
CA GLY A 22 13.17 -3.16 11.81
C GLY A 22 13.59 -1.80 11.21
N ARG A 23 13.38 -0.68 11.92
CA ARG A 23 13.66 0.70 11.48
C ARG A 23 14.54 1.39 12.51
N ASP A 24 15.46 2.25 12.03
CA ASP A 24 16.27 3.09 12.91
C ASP A 24 15.48 4.33 13.35
N GLY A 25 15.46 4.61 14.65
CA GLY A 25 14.84 5.81 15.21
C GLY A 25 14.74 5.79 16.73
N VAL A 26 14.21 6.88 17.28
CA VAL A 26 13.96 7.03 18.73
C VAL A 26 12.62 7.72 18.97
N GLY A 27 12.01 7.45 20.12
CA GLY A 27 10.76 8.07 20.54
C GLY A 27 9.54 7.18 20.33
N LEU A 28 8.69 7.02 21.33
CA LEU A 28 7.36 6.43 21.11
C LEU A 28 6.29 7.51 21.08
N VAL A 29 5.33 7.34 20.19
CA VAL A 29 4.20 8.25 20.01
C VAL A 29 2.92 7.49 20.25
N LYS A 30 2.08 8.01 21.15
CA LYS A 30 0.72 7.51 21.34
C LYS A 30 -0.23 8.31 20.45
N VAL A 31 -1.05 7.62 19.66
CA VAL A 31 -2.02 8.24 18.74
C VAL A 31 -3.43 7.89 19.19
N GLY A 32 -4.24 8.91 19.53
CA GLY A 32 -5.59 8.73 20.06
C GLY A 32 -6.62 9.66 19.43
N TYR A 33 -7.89 9.41 19.77
CA TYR A 33 -9.06 10.13 19.27
C TYR A 33 -9.85 10.81 20.40
N THR A 34 -10.45 11.97 20.11
CA THR A 34 -11.35 12.69 21.02
C THR A 34 -12.48 13.38 20.27
N GLU A 35 -13.69 13.35 20.83
CA GLU A 35 -14.85 14.15 20.35
C GLU A 35 -14.96 15.49 21.07
N LEU A 36 -14.24 15.64 22.18
CA LEU A 36 -14.16 16.86 22.97
C LEU A 36 -13.18 17.82 22.26
N GLY A 37 -13.59 19.07 22.07
CA GLY A 37 -12.81 20.07 21.32
C GLY A 37 -11.41 20.37 21.89
N ASP A 38 -11.16 19.97 23.15
CA ASP A 38 -9.89 20.12 23.86
C ASP A 38 -9.15 18.77 23.98
N ALA A 39 -8.20 18.54 23.06
CA ALA A 39 -7.33 17.37 23.07
C ALA A 39 -6.34 17.39 24.24
N GLU A 40 -5.92 18.58 24.70
CA GLU A 40 -5.03 18.72 25.86
C GLU A 40 -5.71 18.23 27.13
N ALA A 41 -6.98 18.57 27.35
CA ALA A 41 -7.75 18.09 28.48
C ALA A 41 -7.87 16.55 28.47
N ARG A 42 -8.00 15.93 27.29
CA ARG A 42 -8.06 14.46 27.17
C ARG A 42 -6.73 13.79 27.51
N VAL A 43 -5.61 14.34 27.03
CA VAL A 43 -4.26 13.84 27.37
C VAL A 43 -3.99 13.97 28.87
N LYS A 44 -4.38 15.10 29.49
CA LYS A 44 -4.31 15.30 30.96
C LYS A 44 -5.13 14.25 31.72
N GLN A 45 -6.33 13.95 31.26
CA GLN A 45 -7.19 12.93 31.89
C GLN A 45 -6.59 11.52 31.76
N ALA A 46 -6.00 11.19 30.60
CA ALA A 46 -5.40 9.89 30.33
C ALA A 46 -4.10 9.63 31.13
N GLN A 47 -3.34 10.68 31.47
CA GLN A 47 -2.10 10.56 32.24
C GLN A 47 -2.30 10.56 33.77
N GLY A 48 -3.49 10.92 34.26
CA GLY A 48 -3.80 10.97 35.70
C GLY A 48 -3.13 12.15 36.41
N VAL A 49 -3.90 12.95 37.14
CA VAL A 49 -3.50 14.25 37.74
C VAL A 49 -2.60 14.09 39.00
N LYS A 50 -1.83 13.00 39.16
CA LYS A 50 -1.17 12.70 40.46
C LYS A 50 0.32 12.34 40.38
N ALA A 51 1.08 12.89 39.45
CA ALA A 51 2.55 12.87 39.55
C ALA A 51 3.06 14.15 40.25
N PRO A 52 3.84 14.05 41.34
CA PRO A 52 4.52 15.20 41.91
C PRO A 52 5.53 15.73 40.88
N GLY A 53 5.24 16.89 40.29
CA GLY A 53 6.03 17.48 39.19
C GLY A 53 5.23 17.94 37.97
N GLY A 54 3.92 17.65 37.92
CA GLY A 54 3.09 17.94 36.75
C GLY A 54 3.17 16.83 35.70
N PRO A 55 2.36 16.91 34.64
CA PRO A 55 2.26 15.81 33.68
C PRO A 55 3.49 15.77 32.75
N ASP A 56 4.22 14.66 32.76
CA ASP A 56 5.40 14.41 31.90
C ASP A 56 4.98 13.94 30.49
N TYR A 57 4.31 14.82 29.75
CA TYR A 57 3.98 14.59 28.34
C TYR A 57 4.28 15.79 27.45
N SER A 58 4.50 15.53 26.16
CA SER A 58 4.60 16.53 25.11
C SER A 58 3.62 16.18 24.00
N ILE A 59 2.66 17.06 23.72
CA ILE A 59 1.77 16.93 22.56
C ILE A 59 2.58 17.26 21.31
N LEU A 60 2.54 16.35 20.35
CA LEU A 60 3.26 16.45 19.08
C LEU A 60 2.34 16.97 17.98
N LEU A 61 1.07 16.56 18.01
CA LEU A 61 0.10 16.81 16.95
C LEU A 61 -1.32 16.88 17.52
N VAL A 62 -2.14 17.79 16.99
CA VAL A 62 -3.61 17.79 17.15
C VAL A 62 -4.22 18.18 15.81
N GLU A 63 -5.02 17.31 15.24
CA GLU A 63 -5.56 17.44 13.88
C GLU A 63 -7.06 17.14 13.84
N SER A 64 -7.78 17.75 12.90
CA SER A 64 -9.19 17.42 12.64
C SER A 64 -9.34 15.97 12.18
N ALA A 65 -10.29 15.25 12.76
CA ALA A 65 -10.62 13.86 12.40
C ALA A 65 -11.84 13.81 11.47
N ILE A 66 -11.86 14.69 10.47
CA ILE A 66 -12.90 14.82 9.46
C ILE A 66 -12.21 14.69 8.09
N THR A 67 -12.72 13.81 7.23
CA THR A 67 -12.27 13.64 5.84
C THR A 67 -12.66 14.84 4.98
N GLU A 68 -12.10 14.95 3.77
CA GLU A 68 -12.48 15.99 2.81
C GLU A 68 -13.97 15.92 2.43
N ASP A 69 -14.56 14.72 2.42
CA ASP A 69 -15.99 14.47 2.21
C ASP A 69 -16.86 14.76 3.44
N GLY A 70 -16.27 15.28 4.53
CA GLY A 70 -16.99 15.66 5.75
C GLY A 70 -17.31 14.51 6.70
N GLN A 71 -16.81 13.29 6.46
CA GLN A 71 -17.02 12.15 7.34
C GLN A 71 -16.03 12.12 8.50
N ALA A 72 -16.49 11.80 9.71
CA ALA A 72 -15.58 11.65 10.83
C ALA A 72 -14.83 10.30 10.76
N PHE A 73 -13.55 10.28 11.12
CA PHE A 73 -12.75 9.06 11.23
C PHE A 73 -12.12 8.93 12.62
N SER A 74 -11.83 7.69 13.03
CA SER A 74 -11.21 7.41 14.32
C SER A 74 -9.69 7.20 14.19
N ASP A 75 -9.01 7.22 15.33
CA ASP A 75 -7.60 6.85 15.46
C ASP A 75 -7.29 5.45 14.90
N HIS A 76 -8.26 4.53 14.90
CA HIS A 76 -8.08 3.20 14.32
C HIS A 76 -7.75 3.26 12.81
N ALA A 77 -8.30 4.23 12.08
CA ALA A 77 -7.96 4.45 10.68
C ALA A 77 -6.50 4.92 10.55
N VAL A 78 -6.06 5.82 11.44
CA VAL A 78 -4.68 6.32 11.50
C VAL A 78 -3.71 5.21 11.91
N HIS A 79 -4.08 4.35 12.87
CA HIS A 79 -3.29 3.18 13.27
C HIS A 79 -3.07 2.24 12.09
N LYS A 80 -4.13 1.93 11.34
CA LYS A 80 -4.04 1.11 10.12
C LYS A 80 -3.15 1.77 9.08
N ALA A 81 -3.27 3.08 8.87
CA ALA A 81 -2.42 3.83 7.93
C ALA A 81 -0.93 3.80 8.33
N LEU A 82 -0.63 3.98 9.62
CA LEU A 82 0.74 3.86 10.16
C LEU A 82 1.29 2.44 9.98
N GLN A 83 0.52 1.41 10.34
CA GLN A 83 0.94 0.02 10.17
C GLN A 83 1.13 -0.34 8.69
N LYS A 84 0.24 0.15 7.81
CA LYS A 84 0.42 0.03 6.35
C LYS A 84 1.74 0.69 5.95
N ALA A 85 2.04 1.90 6.43
CA ALA A 85 3.32 2.59 6.26
C ALA A 85 4.52 1.93 7.00
N GLY A 86 4.43 0.67 7.42
CA GLY A 86 5.55 -0.05 8.02
C GLY A 86 5.98 0.48 9.39
N VAL A 87 5.13 1.28 10.05
CA VAL A 87 5.38 1.78 11.40
C VAL A 87 5.06 0.68 12.41
N THR A 88 6.04 0.37 13.26
CA THR A 88 5.87 -0.64 14.32
C THR A 88 4.87 -0.14 15.37
N ARG A 89 3.90 -0.97 15.70
CA ARG A 89 3.00 -0.79 16.85
C ARG A 89 3.49 -1.70 17.98
N LEU A 90 3.72 -1.15 19.17
CA LEU A 90 4.25 -1.92 20.31
C LEU A 90 3.13 -2.49 21.18
N ASP A 91 2.37 -1.61 21.83
CA ASP A 91 1.26 -1.98 22.69
C ASP A 91 0.17 -0.90 22.69
N GLY A 92 -1.08 -1.32 22.65
CA GLY A 92 -2.24 -0.42 22.59
C GLY A 92 -2.09 0.62 21.48
N GLU A 93 -2.02 1.89 21.84
CA GLU A 93 -1.99 3.03 20.91
C GLU A 93 -0.57 3.58 20.68
N TRP A 94 0.48 2.87 21.10
CA TRP A 94 1.88 3.33 21.01
C TRP A 94 2.60 2.83 19.76
N PHE A 95 3.29 3.74 19.08
CA PHE A 95 3.99 3.53 17.82
C PHE A 95 5.45 4.00 17.88
N GLU A 96 6.33 3.26 17.21
CA GLU A 96 7.69 3.67 16.84
C GLU A 96 7.61 4.60 15.62
N ALA A 97 7.15 5.83 15.86
CA ALA A 97 6.82 6.80 14.81
C ALA A 97 7.42 8.17 15.10
N THR A 98 7.67 8.93 14.04
CA THR A 98 7.92 10.38 14.16
C THR A 98 6.61 11.17 14.13
N LYS A 99 6.66 12.44 14.56
CA LYS A 99 5.51 13.36 14.41
C LYS A 99 5.06 13.44 12.95
N ASP A 100 6.02 13.54 12.03
CA ASP A 100 5.74 13.74 10.60
C ASP A 100 5.08 12.50 9.98
N GLU A 101 5.46 11.30 10.43
CA GLU A 101 4.81 10.04 10.01
C GLU A 101 3.36 9.95 10.50
N VAL A 102 3.08 10.39 11.73
CA VAL A 102 1.71 10.47 12.24
C VAL A 102 0.90 11.52 11.48
N LEU A 103 1.48 12.69 11.19
CA LEU A 103 0.83 13.72 10.38
C LEU A 103 0.51 13.21 8.97
N ALA A 104 1.47 12.55 8.30
CA ALA A 104 1.26 11.97 6.97
C ALA A 104 0.15 10.90 6.98
N ALA A 105 0.11 10.05 8.01
CA ALA A 105 -0.96 9.05 8.15
C ALA A 105 -2.33 9.71 8.36
N VAL A 106 -2.43 10.77 9.17
CA VAL A 106 -3.67 11.54 9.36
C VAL A 106 -4.11 12.20 8.05
N GLN A 107 -3.19 12.81 7.31
CA GLN A 107 -3.49 13.46 6.02
C GLN A 107 -3.96 12.44 4.98
N ALA A 108 -3.33 11.26 4.92
CA ALA A 108 -3.74 10.22 3.98
C ALA A 108 -5.14 9.67 4.29
N VAL A 109 -5.46 9.45 5.58
CA VAL A 109 -6.82 9.07 5.99
C VAL A 109 -7.82 10.18 5.67
N ARG A 110 -7.46 11.44 5.88
CA ARG A 110 -8.30 12.60 5.57
C ARG A 110 -8.62 12.70 4.08
N ALA A 111 -7.63 12.47 3.23
CA ALA A 111 -7.76 12.51 1.77
C ALA A 111 -8.36 11.21 1.18
N GLY A 112 -8.68 10.20 2.00
CA GLY A 112 -9.15 8.90 1.51
C GLY A 112 -8.10 8.11 0.71
N VAL A 113 -6.83 8.51 0.75
CA VAL A 113 -5.75 7.87 0.02
C VAL A 113 -5.26 6.66 0.80
N GLU A 114 -5.21 5.50 0.15
CA GLU A 114 -4.57 4.33 0.77
C GLU A 114 -3.08 4.57 0.96
N VAL A 115 -2.63 4.58 2.21
CA VAL A 115 -1.20 4.60 2.53
C VAL A 115 -0.57 3.29 2.09
N ALA A 116 0.25 3.34 1.03
CA ALA A 116 1.01 2.19 0.59
C ALA A 116 2.16 1.89 1.58
N PRO A 117 2.52 0.61 1.77
CA PRO A 117 3.69 0.27 2.55
C PRO A 117 4.98 0.91 2.00
N PRO A 118 5.96 1.20 2.88
CA PRO A 118 7.25 1.70 2.46
C PRO A 118 7.84 0.66 1.54
N ARG A 119 8.31 1.12 0.40
CA ARG A 119 8.93 0.25 -0.59
C ARG A 119 10.30 -0.15 -0.11
N SER A 120 10.35 -1.30 0.52
CA SER A 120 11.57 -1.85 1.11
C SER A 120 12.48 -2.50 0.07
N GLN A 121 11.97 -2.83 -1.12
CA GLN A 121 12.74 -3.53 -2.15
C GLN A 121 13.36 -2.54 -3.16
N ASN A 122 14.68 -2.63 -3.33
CA ASN A 122 15.45 -1.75 -4.20
C ASN A 122 16.49 -2.48 -5.08
N PHE A 123 16.40 -3.80 -5.16
CA PHE A 123 17.36 -4.62 -5.89
C PHE A 123 17.23 -4.44 -7.41
N GLY A 124 18.35 -4.49 -8.13
CA GLY A 124 18.35 -4.43 -9.59
C GLY A 124 18.08 -5.77 -10.25
N MET A 125 17.69 -5.76 -11.54
CA MET A 125 17.67 -6.97 -12.36
C MET A 125 19.05 -7.65 -12.40
N ARG A 126 19.08 -8.96 -12.26
CA ARG A 126 20.27 -9.80 -12.48
C ARG A 126 20.67 -9.84 -13.97
N PRO A 127 21.93 -10.17 -14.32
CA PRO A 127 22.38 -10.21 -15.71
C PRO A 127 21.48 -11.04 -16.64
N GLU A 128 21.02 -12.20 -16.21
CA GLU A 128 20.12 -13.07 -16.97
C GLU A 128 18.72 -12.45 -17.17
N GLN A 129 18.21 -11.73 -16.18
CA GLN A 129 16.92 -11.02 -16.28
C GLN A 129 17.03 -9.85 -17.25
N ARG A 130 18.12 -9.07 -17.19
CA ARG A 130 18.40 -7.99 -18.14
C ARG A 130 18.48 -8.49 -19.58
N ARG A 131 19.13 -9.64 -19.79
CA ARG A 131 19.20 -10.29 -21.12
C ARG A 131 17.82 -10.71 -21.60
N ALA A 132 17.04 -11.38 -20.75
CA ALA A 132 15.67 -11.78 -21.09
C ALA A 132 14.80 -10.58 -21.48
N VAL A 133 14.78 -9.53 -20.66
CA VAL A 133 14.03 -8.29 -20.94
C VAL A 133 14.50 -7.64 -22.24
N LYS A 134 15.82 -7.53 -22.47
CA LYS A 134 16.36 -6.94 -23.71
C LYS A 134 15.97 -7.75 -24.95
N GLN A 135 16.07 -9.08 -24.88
CA GLN A 135 15.74 -9.96 -25.99
C GLN A 135 14.25 -9.92 -26.31
N THR A 136 13.41 -9.99 -25.27
CA THR A 136 11.96 -9.96 -25.43
C THR A 136 11.49 -8.61 -25.96
N ALA A 137 11.94 -7.49 -25.38
CA ALA A 137 11.58 -6.16 -25.89
C ALA A 137 11.92 -6.00 -27.37
N LYS A 138 13.14 -6.38 -27.77
CA LYS A 138 13.56 -6.36 -29.18
C LYS A 138 12.65 -7.20 -30.08
N TYR A 139 12.20 -8.37 -29.60
CA TYR A 139 11.28 -9.22 -30.36
C TYR A 139 9.94 -8.51 -30.56
N PHE A 140 9.33 -7.99 -29.49
CA PHE A 140 8.06 -7.25 -29.58
C PHE A 140 8.18 -6.02 -30.51
N ASP A 141 9.27 -5.24 -30.40
CA ASP A 141 9.50 -4.07 -31.26
C ASP A 141 9.62 -4.44 -32.75
N SER A 142 10.18 -5.60 -33.06
CA SER A 142 10.42 -6.05 -34.44
C SER A 142 9.25 -6.82 -35.06
N HIS A 143 8.29 -7.25 -34.25
CA HIS A 143 7.12 -8.03 -34.66
C HIS A 143 5.82 -7.32 -34.25
N ALA A 144 5.86 -5.99 -34.14
CA ALA A 144 4.69 -5.19 -33.84
C ALA A 144 3.71 -5.27 -35.02
N ASP A 145 2.62 -6.02 -34.82
CA ASP A 145 1.53 -6.19 -35.76
C ASP A 145 0.22 -6.02 -34.97
N ALA A 146 -0.64 -5.11 -35.44
CA ALA A 146 -1.90 -4.78 -34.79
C ALA A 146 -2.94 -5.89 -34.93
N ASP A 147 -2.90 -6.63 -36.03
CA ASP A 147 -3.84 -7.72 -36.32
C ASP A 147 -3.36 -9.05 -35.70
N HIS A 148 -2.04 -9.18 -35.48
CA HIS A 148 -1.43 -10.38 -34.92
C HIS A 148 -0.46 -10.04 -33.79
N PRO A 149 -0.95 -9.82 -32.55
CA PRO A 149 -0.10 -9.50 -31.42
C PRO A 149 1.02 -10.54 -31.22
N PRO A 150 2.29 -10.12 -31.15
CA PRO A 150 3.42 -11.03 -31.03
C PRO A 150 3.40 -11.78 -29.70
N GLN A 151 3.85 -13.04 -29.71
CA GLN A 151 3.89 -13.90 -28.53
C GLN A 151 5.32 -14.30 -28.19
N PHE A 152 5.67 -14.30 -26.89
CA PHE A 152 7.00 -14.68 -26.43
C PHE A 152 6.93 -15.60 -25.22
N LEU A 153 7.68 -16.71 -25.26
CA LEU A 153 7.75 -17.70 -24.19
C LEU A 153 9.11 -17.68 -23.48
N TRP A 154 9.10 -17.49 -22.17
CA TRP A 154 10.29 -17.67 -21.32
C TRP A 154 10.37 -19.09 -20.76
N ASN A 155 11.36 -19.86 -21.24
CA ASN A 155 11.78 -21.08 -20.56
C ASN A 155 12.70 -20.74 -19.36
N ALA A 156 12.10 -20.44 -18.22
CA ALA A 156 12.81 -19.95 -17.04
C ALA A 156 12.85 -20.99 -15.90
N LYS A 157 14.07 -21.27 -15.40
CA LYS A 157 14.29 -22.12 -14.23
C LYS A 157 13.60 -21.57 -12.96
N MET A 158 13.47 -22.43 -11.96
CA MET A 158 13.03 -22.00 -10.62
C MET A 158 13.92 -20.87 -10.09
N ARG A 159 13.32 -19.92 -9.36
CA ARG A 159 14.00 -18.74 -8.76
C ARG A 159 14.64 -17.77 -9.77
N PHE A 160 14.30 -17.85 -11.06
CA PHE A 160 14.65 -16.82 -12.05
C PHE A 160 14.06 -15.44 -11.72
N GLY A 161 13.03 -15.34 -10.88
CA GLY A 161 12.35 -14.07 -10.57
C GLY A 161 11.45 -13.63 -11.73
N LYS A 162 10.56 -14.54 -12.17
CA LYS A 162 9.68 -14.34 -13.33
C LYS A 162 8.80 -13.10 -13.18
N THR A 163 8.18 -12.94 -12.01
CA THR A 163 7.31 -11.80 -11.66
C THR A 163 8.02 -10.46 -11.82
N PHE A 164 9.10 -10.22 -11.05
CA PHE A 164 9.92 -9.01 -11.20
C PHE A 164 10.41 -8.78 -12.65
N THR A 165 10.83 -9.84 -13.35
CA THR A 165 11.31 -9.71 -14.75
C THR A 165 10.19 -9.31 -15.70
N ALA A 166 8.97 -9.82 -15.49
CA ALA A 166 7.79 -9.46 -16.29
C ALA A 166 7.40 -7.99 -16.07
N TYR A 167 7.40 -7.50 -14.83
CA TYR A 167 7.13 -6.07 -14.56
C TYR A 167 8.21 -5.15 -15.13
N GLN A 168 9.47 -5.55 -15.09
CA GLN A 168 10.55 -4.80 -15.73
C GLN A 168 10.42 -4.77 -17.25
N LEU A 169 9.92 -5.85 -17.87
CA LEU A 169 9.58 -5.84 -19.29
C LEU A 169 8.43 -4.87 -19.56
N ALA A 170 7.32 -4.95 -18.82
CA ALA A 170 6.19 -4.05 -18.98
C ALA A 170 6.59 -2.58 -18.84
N LYS A 171 7.38 -2.26 -17.81
CA LYS A 171 7.95 -0.92 -17.61
C LYS A 171 8.83 -0.48 -18.78
N LYS A 172 9.69 -1.36 -19.30
CA LYS A 172 10.55 -1.07 -20.46
C LYS A 172 9.74 -0.79 -21.73
N MET A 173 8.64 -1.51 -21.93
CA MET A 173 7.77 -1.38 -23.09
C MET A 173 6.74 -0.24 -22.95
N GLY A 174 6.67 0.42 -21.79
CA GLY A 174 5.69 1.48 -21.52
C GLY A 174 4.25 0.94 -21.39
N TRP A 175 4.06 -0.34 -21.10
CA TRP A 175 2.73 -0.92 -20.94
C TRP A 175 2.11 -0.48 -19.62
N THR A 176 0.96 0.18 -19.72
CA THR A 176 0.20 0.70 -18.57
C THR A 176 -0.95 -0.20 -18.15
N ARG A 177 -1.32 -1.18 -18.98
CA ARG A 177 -2.35 -2.17 -18.69
C ARG A 177 -1.74 -3.56 -18.85
N VAL A 178 -1.68 -4.32 -17.76
CA VAL A 178 -1.03 -5.63 -17.72
C VAL A 178 -1.97 -6.64 -17.09
N LEU A 179 -2.37 -7.65 -17.85
CA LEU A 179 -3.14 -8.78 -17.34
C LEU A 179 -2.22 -9.97 -17.01
N VAL A 180 -2.32 -10.46 -15.78
CA VAL A 180 -1.63 -11.66 -15.30
C VAL A 180 -2.66 -12.78 -15.14
N LEU A 181 -2.53 -13.83 -15.97
CA LEU A 181 -3.37 -15.02 -15.92
C LEU A 181 -2.62 -16.22 -15.36
N THR A 182 -3.25 -16.98 -14.46
CA THR A 182 -2.64 -18.17 -13.85
C THR A 182 -3.65 -19.25 -13.46
N TYR A 183 -3.23 -20.52 -13.47
CA TYR A 183 -3.99 -21.63 -12.88
C TYR A 183 -3.78 -21.76 -11.36
N LYS A 184 -2.88 -20.96 -10.76
CA LYS A 184 -2.52 -21.03 -9.34
C LYS A 184 -2.90 -19.75 -8.61
N PRO A 185 -4.14 -19.59 -8.12
CA PRO A 185 -4.58 -18.38 -7.42
C PRO A 185 -3.69 -17.98 -6.24
N ALA A 186 -3.12 -18.96 -5.53
CA ALA A 186 -2.29 -18.74 -4.35
C ALA A 186 -1.02 -17.89 -4.59
N VAL A 187 -0.62 -17.66 -5.85
CA VAL A 187 0.54 -16.81 -6.15
C VAL A 187 0.21 -15.32 -6.17
N GLU A 188 -1.07 -14.92 -6.08
CA GLU A 188 -1.50 -13.51 -6.15
C GLU A 188 -0.71 -12.60 -5.21
N LYS A 189 -0.59 -12.99 -3.93
CA LYS A 189 0.12 -12.20 -2.92
C LYS A 189 1.57 -11.93 -3.34
N ALA A 190 2.26 -12.93 -3.89
CA ALA A 190 3.64 -12.75 -4.34
C ALA A 190 3.75 -11.79 -5.53
N TRP A 191 2.78 -11.82 -6.45
CA TRP A 191 2.70 -10.85 -7.55
C TRP A 191 2.41 -9.43 -7.07
N ARG A 192 1.52 -9.30 -6.09
CA ARG A 192 1.20 -8.02 -5.44
C ARG A 192 2.40 -7.44 -4.71
N ASP A 193 3.04 -8.24 -3.86
CA ASP A 193 4.18 -7.79 -3.05
C ASP A 193 5.36 -7.34 -3.94
N ASP A 194 5.70 -8.10 -4.99
CA ASP A 194 6.77 -7.73 -5.94
C ASP A 194 6.47 -6.39 -6.66
N LEU A 195 5.20 -6.03 -6.86
CA LEU A 195 4.80 -4.77 -7.47
C LEU A 195 4.79 -3.62 -6.46
N LEU A 196 4.07 -3.79 -5.35
CA LEU A 196 3.77 -2.71 -4.41
C LEU A 196 4.96 -2.37 -3.51
N LEU A 197 5.86 -3.31 -3.24
CA LEU A 197 7.00 -3.11 -2.33
C LEU A 197 8.29 -2.70 -3.04
N HIS A 198 8.33 -2.71 -4.37
CA HIS A 198 9.55 -2.41 -5.12
C HIS A 198 9.55 -0.98 -5.67
N LYS A 199 10.63 -0.23 -5.40
CA LYS A 199 10.75 1.20 -5.77
C LYS A 199 10.51 1.46 -7.26
N ASP A 200 10.92 0.53 -8.13
CA ASP A 200 10.84 0.72 -9.58
C ASP A 200 9.41 0.87 -10.12
N PHE A 201 8.38 0.41 -9.40
CA PHE A 201 7.00 0.39 -9.89
C PHE A 201 6.16 1.49 -9.25
N GLU A 202 6.74 2.70 -9.06
CA GLU A 202 6.06 3.80 -8.35
C GLU A 202 4.86 4.33 -9.11
N GLY A 203 3.75 4.49 -8.39
CA GLY A 203 2.44 4.78 -8.98
C GLY A 203 1.76 3.59 -9.67
N TRP A 204 2.33 2.38 -9.66
CA TRP A 204 1.65 1.21 -10.20
C TRP A 204 0.61 0.69 -9.21
N ARG A 205 -0.56 0.35 -9.75
CA ARG A 205 -1.70 -0.21 -9.03
C ARG A 205 -1.81 -1.70 -9.27
N PHE A 206 -2.39 -2.41 -8.30
CA PHE A 206 -2.65 -3.84 -8.38
C PHE A 206 -4.12 -4.11 -8.13
N LYS A 207 -4.75 -4.90 -9.01
CA LYS A 207 -6.09 -5.43 -8.84
C LYS A 207 -6.05 -6.94 -8.73
N GLY A 208 -6.44 -7.44 -7.56
CA GLY A 208 -6.62 -8.85 -7.25
C GLY A 208 -8.09 -9.26 -7.17
N LYS A 209 -8.34 -10.49 -6.71
CA LYS A 209 -9.70 -11.06 -6.67
C LYS A 209 -10.66 -10.35 -5.72
N THR A 210 -10.16 -9.87 -4.58
CA THR A 210 -10.95 -9.26 -3.51
C THR A 210 -10.85 -7.74 -3.47
N ASP A 211 -10.10 -7.16 -4.40
CA ASP A 211 -9.94 -5.71 -4.47
C ASP A 211 -11.18 -5.08 -5.09
N PRO A 212 -11.50 -3.83 -4.73
CA PRO A 212 -12.53 -3.07 -5.42
C PRO A 212 -12.16 -2.88 -6.90
N GLU A 213 -13.19 -2.65 -7.72
CA GLU A 213 -12.99 -2.43 -9.14
C GLU A 213 -12.22 -1.13 -9.38
N PRO A 214 -11.15 -1.17 -10.18
CA PRO A 214 -10.30 -0.02 -10.39
C PRO A 214 -11.00 0.96 -11.34
N ASP A 215 -10.74 2.24 -11.14
CA ASP A 215 -11.13 3.25 -12.12
C ASP A 215 -10.39 2.96 -13.44
N ALA A 216 -11.20 2.73 -14.48
CA ALA A 216 -10.73 2.40 -15.81
C ALA A 216 -10.12 3.61 -16.52
N ASP A 217 -10.48 4.84 -16.13
CA ASP A 217 -9.98 6.08 -16.73
C ASP A 217 -8.69 6.59 -16.06
N GLU A 218 -8.31 6.00 -14.93
CA GLU A 218 -7.09 6.38 -14.23
C GLU A 218 -5.83 6.03 -15.06
N ALA A 219 -5.01 7.05 -15.33
CA ALA A 219 -3.81 6.94 -16.14
C ALA A 219 -2.68 6.12 -15.49
N ALA A 220 -2.74 5.93 -14.17
CA ALA A 220 -1.74 5.18 -13.42
C ALA A 220 -1.67 3.71 -13.88
N PRO A 221 -0.46 3.15 -14.11
CA PRO A 221 -0.30 1.78 -14.58
C PRO A 221 -1.03 0.77 -13.68
N LEU A 222 -1.75 -0.17 -14.29
CA LEU A 222 -2.57 -1.16 -13.61
C LEU A 222 -2.12 -2.57 -13.99
N VAL A 223 -1.82 -3.37 -12.97
CA VAL A 223 -1.69 -4.83 -13.09
C VAL A 223 -2.95 -5.47 -12.58
N TRP A 224 -3.65 -6.20 -13.44
CA TRP A 224 -4.81 -7.01 -13.09
C TRP A 224 -4.38 -8.47 -12.97
N PHE A 225 -4.56 -9.06 -11.81
CA PHE A 225 -4.30 -10.47 -11.57
C PHE A 225 -5.61 -11.25 -11.57
N ALA A 226 -5.70 -12.28 -12.42
CA ALA A 226 -6.86 -13.15 -12.47
C ALA A 226 -6.45 -14.61 -12.61
N SER A 227 -7.19 -15.51 -11.98
CA SER A 227 -7.01 -16.94 -12.23
C SER A 227 -7.84 -17.39 -13.43
N PHE A 228 -7.38 -18.42 -14.15
CA PHE A 228 -8.17 -18.99 -15.25
C PHE A 228 -9.55 -19.48 -14.78
N GLN A 229 -9.67 -19.96 -13.54
CA GLN A 229 -10.96 -20.35 -12.97
C GLN A 229 -11.89 -19.15 -12.76
N ASP A 230 -11.33 -17.98 -12.43
CA ASP A 230 -12.13 -16.76 -12.27
C ASP A 230 -12.57 -16.20 -13.63
N VAL A 231 -11.71 -16.27 -14.65
CA VAL A 231 -11.98 -15.74 -16.00
C VAL A 231 -12.88 -16.67 -16.83
N LEU A 232 -12.66 -17.99 -16.76
CA LEU A 232 -13.39 -18.99 -17.53
C LEU A 232 -14.62 -19.55 -16.80
N GLY A 233 -14.88 -19.13 -15.56
CA GLY A 233 -16.04 -19.58 -14.81
C GLY A 233 -17.33 -19.06 -15.43
N THR A 234 -18.10 -19.93 -16.05
CA THR A 234 -19.44 -19.62 -16.58
C THR A 234 -20.47 -19.51 -15.44
N ASP A 235 -21.55 -18.77 -15.66
CA ASP A 235 -22.75 -18.86 -14.82
C ASP A 235 -23.54 -20.16 -15.12
N GLU A 236 -24.67 -20.35 -14.43
CA GLU A 236 -25.53 -21.52 -14.59
C GLU A 236 -26.11 -21.66 -16.02
N ASP A 237 -26.11 -20.57 -16.78
CA ASP A 237 -26.63 -20.49 -18.14
C ASP A 237 -25.52 -20.60 -19.22
N GLY A 238 -24.26 -20.82 -18.81
CA GLY A 238 -23.13 -20.98 -19.73
C GLY A 238 -22.55 -19.67 -20.26
N ASN A 239 -22.98 -18.52 -19.75
CA ASN A 239 -22.47 -17.21 -20.14
C ASN A 239 -21.21 -16.83 -19.34
N ILE A 240 -20.39 -15.95 -19.91
CA ILE A 240 -19.26 -15.35 -19.20
C ILE A 240 -19.84 -14.47 -18.07
N LYS A 241 -19.34 -14.65 -16.84
CA LYS A 241 -19.82 -13.84 -15.70
C LYS A 241 -19.56 -12.35 -15.96
N ALA A 242 -20.58 -11.51 -15.78
CA ALA A 242 -20.55 -10.05 -16.01
C ALA A 242 -19.34 -9.31 -15.39
N LYS A 243 -18.82 -9.80 -14.25
CA LYS A 243 -17.59 -9.29 -13.61
C LYS A 243 -16.30 -9.45 -14.43
N ASN A 244 -16.34 -10.20 -15.53
CA ASN A 244 -15.21 -10.42 -16.44
C ASN A 244 -15.31 -9.59 -17.72
N GLU A 245 -16.39 -8.81 -17.93
CA GLU A 245 -16.52 -7.94 -19.11
C GLU A 245 -15.43 -6.86 -19.15
N VAL A 246 -15.10 -6.29 -17.99
CA VAL A 246 -14.06 -5.25 -17.85
C VAL A 246 -12.65 -5.81 -18.13
N LEU A 247 -12.46 -7.11 -17.97
CA LEU A 247 -11.21 -7.81 -18.26
C LEU A 247 -10.89 -7.82 -19.77
N HIS A 248 -11.89 -7.62 -20.63
CA HIS A 248 -11.73 -7.50 -22.08
C HIS A 248 -11.37 -6.08 -22.56
N ILE A 249 -11.31 -5.11 -21.65
CA ILE A 249 -10.94 -3.71 -21.94
C ILE A 249 -9.43 -3.47 -21.68
N ILE A 250 -8.73 -4.44 -21.07
CA ILE A 250 -7.27 -4.45 -20.85
C ILE A 250 -6.56 -5.09 -22.04
#